data_AF-A0A9D1NXH6-F1
#
_entry.id   AF-A0A9D1NXH6-F1
#
_cell.length_a   1.000
_cell.length_b   1.000
_cell.length_c   1.000
_cell.angle_alpha   90.00
_cell.angle_beta   90.00
_cell.angle_gamma   90.00
#
_symmetry.space_group_name_H-M   'P 1'
#
loop_
_entity.id
_entity.type
_entity.pdbx_description
1 polymer ?
#
loop_
_entity_poly.entity_id
_entity_poly.type
_entity_poly.pdbx_seq_one_letter_code
_entity_poly.pdbx_strand_id
1 'polypeptide(L)'
;MNSRFDEFKEVIDRLRGEDGCPWDRQQTYETLKPCMIDELTEVIGAVNLLEKTGDADNLCEELGDLLMNVVLMARIAEEEGRFTMEDVIGRIREKMIRRHPHVFADAKVQTSQQVLASWEEIKRQEKSRGDKAARDREKEEVPKAAREIVEYLAGKIPEIP
;
A
#
# COMPACT_ATOMS: atom_id res chain seq x y z
N MET A 1 -4.34 -1.33 26.57
CA MET A 1 -2.93 -1.61 26.22
C MET A 1 -2.85 -1.30 24.75
N ASN A 2 -2.08 -0.28 24.37
CA ASN A 2 -1.94 0.12 22.97
C ASN A 2 -1.16 -0.95 22.23
N SER A 3 -1.51 -1.22 20.98
CA SER A 3 -0.72 -2.12 20.14
C SER A 3 0.56 -1.41 19.69
N ARG A 4 1.58 -2.17 19.26
CA ARG A 4 2.78 -1.58 18.62
C ARG A 4 2.44 -0.71 17.42
N PHE A 5 1.34 -1.03 16.73
CA PHE A 5 0.86 -0.23 15.61
C PHE A 5 0.25 1.10 16.07
N ASP A 6 -0.45 1.11 17.22
CA ASP A 6 -0.95 2.35 17.81
C ASP A 6 0.20 3.23 18.30
N GLU A 7 1.21 2.64 18.95
CA GLU A 7 2.44 3.34 19.34
C GLU A 7 3.15 3.94 18.12
N PHE A 8 3.20 3.22 17.00
CA PHE A 8 3.76 3.74 15.75
C PHE A 8 2.95 4.92 15.18
N LYS A 9 1.60 4.83 15.18
CA LYS A 9 0.74 5.95 14.78
C LYS A 9 0.99 7.18 15.64
N GLU A 10 1.12 7.01 16.96
CA GLU A 10 1.44 8.11 17.89
C GLU A 10 2.78 8.78 17.55
N VAL A 11 3.78 8.03 17.10
CA VAL A 11 5.05 8.59 16.61
C VAL A 11 4.82 9.46 15.37
N ILE A 12 4.08 8.97 14.37
CA ILE A 12 3.76 9.72 13.15
C ILE A 12 2.94 10.99 13.48
N ASP A 13 1.97 10.88 14.39
CA ASP A 13 1.18 12.02 14.87
C ASP A 13 2.07 13.08 15.52
N ARG A 14 3.06 12.66 16.33
CA ARG A 14 4.01 13.59 16.95
C ARG A 14 4.94 14.24 15.94
N LEU A 15 5.42 13.48 14.95
CA LEU A 15 6.28 14.00 13.88
C LEU A 15 5.56 15.07 13.03
N ARG A 16 4.25 14.90 12.80
CA ARG A 16 3.45 15.85 12.01
C ARG A 16 2.72 16.93 12.83
N GLY A 17 2.74 16.83 14.15
CA GLY A 17 2.16 17.82 15.07
C GLY A 17 2.83 19.21 14.95
N GLU A 18 2.25 20.22 15.60
CA GLU A 18 2.73 21.62 15.49
C GLU A 18 4.21 21.78 15.86
N ASP A 19 4.65 21.12 16.94
CA ASP A 19 6.04 21.06 17.40
C ASP A 19 6.85 19.89 16.79
N GLY A 20 6.32 19.29 15.73
CA GLY A 20 6.89 18.11 15.07
C GLY A 20 8.08 18.42 14.16
N CYS A 21 8.54 17.40 13.44
CA CYS A 21 9.65 17.51 12.51
C CYS A 21 9.24 18.36 11.29
N PRO A 22 10.00 19.43 10.94
CA PRO A 22 9.68 20.26 9.79
C PRO A 22 9.63 19.49 8.46
N TRP A 23 10.49 18.47 8.32
CA TRP A 23 10.53 17.64 7.12
C TRP A 23 9.30 16.74 6.98
N ASP A 24 8.83 16.13 8.07
CA ASP A 24 7.63 15.30 8.06
C ASP A 24 6.39 16.15 7.81
N ARG A 25 6.29 17.31 8.44
CA ARG A 25 5.15 18.24 8.30
C ARG A 25 4.95 18.77 6.90
N GLN A 26 6.04 19.02 6.15
CA GLN A 26 5.95 19.53 4.78
C GLN A 26 5.58 18.45 3.75
N GLN A 27 5.55 17.17 4.13
CA GLN A 27 5.19 16.10 3.20
C GLN A 27 3.74 16.21 2.72
N THR A 28 3.54 15.91 1.45
CA THR A 28 2.27 15.87 0.73
C THR A 28 2.16 14.53 0.00
N TYR A 29 0.99 14.21 -0.59
CA TYR A 29 0.87 13.01 -1.43
C TYR A 29 1.88 12.99 -2.57
N GLU A 30 2.19 14.15 -3.16
CA GLU A 30 3.10 14.25 -4.30
C GLU A 30 4.56 14.01 -3.89
N THR A 31 4.98 14.59 -2.77
CA THR A 31 6.37 14.45 -2.30
C THR A 31 6.67 13.04 -1.79
N LEU A 32 5.64 12.27 -1.40
CA LEU A 32 5.77 10.89 -0.94
C LEU A 32 5.75 9.83 -2.05
N LYS A 33 5.34 10.18 -3.27
CA LYS A 33 5.41 9.26 -4.42
C LYS A 33 6.82 8.69 -4.65
N PRO A 34 7.90 9.48 -4.76
CA PRO A 34 9.25 8.95 -4.96
C PRO A 34 9.67 8.01 -3.83
N CYS A 35 9.40 8.38 -2.57
CA CYS A 35 9.69 7.52 -1.40
C CYS A 35 8.99 6.16 -1.53
N MET A 36 7.69 6.14 -1.84
CA MET A 36 6.95 4.89 -2.07
C MET A 36 7.54 4.01 -3.18
N ILE A 37 8.12 4.61 -4.22
CA ILE A 37 8.77 3.86 -5.31
C ILE A 37 10.09 3.27 -4.85
N ASP A 38 10.87 4.04 -4.09
CA ASP A 38 12.14 3.61 -3.52
C ASP A 38 11.94 2.45 -2.53
N GLU A 39 11.07 2.62 -1.53
CA GLU A 39 10.81 1.56 -0.53
C GLU A 39 10.25 0.29 -1.19
N LEU A 40 9.37 0.43 -2.19
CA LEU A 40 8.89 -0.73 -2.94
C LEU A 40 10.04 -1.43 -3.66
N THR A 41 10.98 -0.68 -4.23
CA THR A 41 12.15 -1.24 -4.92
C THR A 41 13.07 -1.95 -3.92
N GLU A 42 13.26 -1.38 -2.73
CA GLU A 42 14.06 -1.94 -1.65
C GLU A 42 13.41 -3.22 -1.08
N VAL A 43 12.09 -3.23 -0.87
CA VAL A 43 11.34 -4.47 -0.51
C VAL A 43 11.60 -5.59 -1.52
N ILE A 44 11.54 -5.30 -2.83
CA ILE A 44 11.86 -6.31 -3.86
C ILE A 44 13.34 -6.74 -3.79
N GLY A 45 14.25 -5.80 -3.55
CA GLY A 45 15.66 -6.09 -3.30
C GLY A 45 15.88 -7.03 -2.10
N ALA A 46 15.17 -6.76 -1.00
CA ALA A 46 15.22 -7.54 0.23
C ALA A 46 14.69 -8.96 0.03
N VAL A 47 13.61 -9.14 -0.75
CA VAL A 47 13.13 -10.48 -1.15
C VAL A 47 14.20 -11.24 -1.94
N ASN A 48 14.83 -10.59 -2.92
CA ASN A 48 15.91 -11.20 -3.70
C ASN A 48 17.12 -11.58 -2.85
N LEU A 49 17.41 -10.80 -1.81
CA LEU A 49 18.49 -11.08 -0.87
C LEU A 49 18.12 -12.25 0.03
N LEU A 50 16.92 -12.26 0.62
CA LEU A 50 16.39 -13.34 1.44
C LEU A 50 16.48 -14.69 0.72
N GLU A 51 16.13 -14.76 -0.56
CA GLU A 51 16.25 -16.00 -1.34
C GLU A 51 17.70 -16.50 -1.49
N LYS A 52 18.68 -15.59 -1.48
CA LYS A 52 20.10 -15.90 -1.68
C LYS A 52 20.83 -16.18 -0.36
N THR A 53 20.48 -15.46 0.71
CA THR A 53 21.23 -15.44 1.97
C THR A 53 20.47 -16.11 3.11
N GLY A 54 19.14 -16.19 3.02
CA GLY A 54 18.27 -16.59 4.13
C GLY A 54 18.10 -15.52 5.20
N ASP A 55 18.63 -14.30 4.99
CA ASP A 55 18.52 -13.18 5.91
C ASP A 55 17.19 -12.44 5.73
N ALA A 56 16.37 -12.44 6.78
CA ALA A 56 15.05 -11.82 6.79
C ALA A 56 15.04 -10.43 7.46
N ASP A 57 16.14 -10.00 8.08
CA ASP A 57 16.18 -8.75 8.83
C ASP A 57 15.98 -7.56 7.88
N ASN A 58 16.67 -7.57 6.74
CA ASN A 58 16.48 -6.56 5.69
C ASN A 58 15.03 -6.52 5.21
N LEU A 59 14.37 -7.67 5.01
CA LEU A 59 12.96 -7.68 4.58
C LEU A 59 12.03 -7.08 5.64
N CYS A 60 12.32 -7.29 6.92
CA CYS A 60 11.53 -6.71 8.01
C CYS A 60 11.67 -5.17 8.04
N GLU A 61 12.87 -4.66 7.78
CA GLU A 61 13.17 -3.23 7.71
C GLU A 61 12.40 -2.56 6.57
N GLU A 62 12.57 -3.01 5.32
CA GLU A 62 11.95 -2.36 4.16
C GLU A 62 10.40 -2.43 4.19
N LEU A 63 9.85 -3.52 4.75
CA LEU A 63 8.38 -3.61 4.96
C LEU A 63 7.89 -2.57 5.98
N GLY A 64 8.73 -2.22 6.95
CA GLY A 64 8.49 -1.15 7.91
C GLY A 64 8.48 0.23 7.25
N ASP A 65 9.44 0.50 6.37
CA ASP A 65 9.55 1.79 5.69
C ASP A 65 8.46 2.00 4.64
N LEU A 66 8.06 0.93 3.93
CA LEU A 66 6.87 0.94 3.09
C LEU A 66 5.60 1.20 3.93
N LEU A 67 5.47 0.56 5.10
CA LEU A 67 4.35 0.79 6.01
C LEU A 67 4.33 2.24 6.53
N MET A 68 5.49 2.82 6.81
CA MET A 68 5.62 4.21 7.25
C MET A 68 5.01 5.16 6.22
N ASN A 69 5.34 5.00 4.94
CA ASN A 69 4.78 5.84 3.89
C ASN A 69 3.24 5.70 3.80
N VAL A 70 2.69 4.51 3.98
CA VAL A 70 1.23 4.29 4.02
C VAL A 70 0.58 5.02 5.20
N VAL A 71 1.16 4.91 6.40
CA VAL A 71 0.62 5.58 7.61
C VAL A 71 0.74 7.10 7.47
N LEU A 72 1.84 7.61 6.91
CA LEU A 72 2.04 9.03 6.69
C LEU A 72 1.02 9.62 5.71
N MET A 73 0.73 8.91 4.60
CA MET A 73 -0.34 9.32 3.67
C MET A 73 -1.73 9.28 4.31
N ALA A 74 -2.02 8.27 5.14
CA ALA A 74 -3.27 8.21 5.89
C ALA A 74 -3.38 9.35 6.89
N ARG A 75 -2.27 9.74 7.53
CA ARG A 75 -2.24 10.86 8.45
C ARG A 75 -2.49 12.21 7.76
N ILE A 76 -1.88 12.43 6.59
CA ILE A 76 -2.17 13.60 5.74
C ILE A 76 -3.67 13.63 5.35
N ALA A 77 -4.24 12.48 4.98
CA ALA A 77 -5.66 12.38 4.65
C ALA A 77 -6.59 12.70 5.82
N GLU A 78 -6.19 12.35 7.04
CA GLU A 78 -6.92 12.68 8.25
C GLU A 78 -6.85 14.18 8.57
N GLU A 79 -5.68 14.80 8.41
CA GLU A 79 -5.49 16.25 8.54
C GLU A 79 -6.36 17.03 7.53
N GLU A 80 -6.56 16.48 6.33
CA GLU A 80 -7.44 17.03 5.30
C GLU A 80 -8.93 16.66 5.48
N GLY A 81 -9.29 15.91 6.54
CA GLY A 81 -10.67 15.51 6.83
C GLY A 81 -11.27 14.52 5.82
N ARG A 82 -10.43 13.72 5.14
CA ARG A 82 -10.86 12.79 4.08
C ARG A 82 -11.15 11.37 4.56
N PHE A 83 -10.19 10.77 5.26
CA PHE A 83 -10.27 9.42 5.82
C PHE A 83 -9.15 9.21 6.83
N THR A 84 -9.30 8.18 7.67
CA THR A 84 -8.34 7.80 8.71
C THR A 84 -7.62 6.50 8.37
N MET A 85 -6.58 6.15 9.14
CA MET A 85 -5.95 4.83 9.03
C MET A 85 -6.93 3.69 9.34
N GLU A 86 -7.90 3.91 10.23
CA GLU A 86 -8.96 2.93 10.54
C GLU A 86 -9.85 2.68 9.32
N ASP A 87 -10.15 3.70 8.53
CA ASP A 87 -10.89 3.54 7.27
C ASP A 87 -10.10 2.71 6.25
N VAL A 88 -8.78 2.92 6.16
CA VAL A 88 -7.90 2.13 5.29
C VAL A 88 -7.93 0.66 5.69
N ILE A 89 -7.71 0.36 6.97
CA ILE A 89 -7.71 -1.00 7.53
C ILE A 89 -9.08 -1.66 7.41
N GLY A 90 -10.15 -0.93 7.73
CA GLY A 90 -11.53 -1.40 7.63
C GLY A 90 -11.88 -1.82 6.20
N ARG A 91 -11.57 -0.96 5.22
CA ARG A 91 -11.84 -1.24 3.80
C ARG A 91 -11.06 -2.44 3.27
N ILE A 92 -9.77 -2.57 3.59
CA ILE A 92 -8.99 -3.75 3.17
C ILE A 92 -9.50 -5.02 3.85
N ARG A 93 -9.80 -4.98 5.16
CA ARG A 93 -10.36 -6.11 5.91
C ARG A 93 -11.66 -6.60 5.30
N GLU A 94 -12.63 -5.71 5.07
CA GLU A 94 -13.92 -6.06 4.46
C GLU A 94 -13.75 -6.65 3.06
N LYS A 95 -12.88 -6.05 2.24
CA LYS A 95 -12.55 -6.56 0.90
C LYS A 95 -11.97 -7.98 0.99
N MET A 96 -11.05 -8.23 1.92
CA MET A 96 -10.41 -9.53 2.07
C MET A 96 -11.39 -10.59 2.54
N ILE A 97 -12.26 -10.29 3.52
CA ILE A 97 -13.31 -11.23 3.97
C ILE A 97 -14.27 -11.55 2.82
N ARG A 98 -14.78 -10.52 2.14
CA ARG A 98 -15.76 -10.69 1.05
C ARG A 98 -15.21 -11.49 -0.13
N ARG A 99 -13.94 -11.31 -0.48
CA ARG A 99 -13.30 -12.00 -1.61
C ARG A 99 -12.73 -13.38 -1.28
N HIS A 100 -12.75 -13.79 -0.01
CA HIS A 100 -12.40 -15.15 0.43
C HIS A 100 -13.58 -15.86 1.11
N PRO A 101 -14.73 -16.03 0.43
CA PRO A 101 -15.87 -16.74 1.03
C PRO A 101 -15.58 -18.21 1.31
N HIS A 102 -14.47 -18.76 0.80
CA HIS A 102 -14.03 -20.12 1.08
C HIS A 102 -13.23 -20.25 2.38
N VAL A 103 -12.75 -19.13 2.92
CA VAL A 103 -12.11 -19.08 4.24
C VAL A 103 -13.10 -18.61 5.31
N PHE A 104 -13.92 -17.61 4.97
CA PHE A 104 -14.78 -16.90 5.95
C PHE A 104 -16.28 -17.22 5.83
N ALA A 105 -16.67 -18.13 4.92
CA ALA A 105 -18.04 -18.60 4.75
C ALA A 105 -18.03 -20.05 4.20
N ASP A 106 -19.08 -20.47 3.50
CA ASP A 106 -19.29 -21.87 3.10
C ASP A 106 -18.87 -22.21 1.66
N ALA A 107 -18.22 -21.29 0.94
CA ALA A 107 -17.84 -21.56 -0.45
C ALA A 107 -16.76 -22.65 -0.52
N LYS A 108 -16.94 -23.63 -1.41
CA LYS A 108 -15.98 -24.73 -1.57
C LYS A 108 -15.11 -24.49 -2.80
N VAL A 109 -13.86 -24.12 -2.58
CA VAL A 109 -12.78 -24.13 -3.58
C VAL A 109 -11.65 -25.01 -3.06
N GLN A 110 -11.03 -25.77 -3.96
CA GLN A 110 -10.02 -26.78 -3.60
C GLN A 110 -8.67 -26.52 -4.26
N THR A 111 -8.59 -25.62 -5.23
CA THR A 111 -7.34 -25.29 -5.93
C THR A 111 -7.10 -23.79 -6.00
N SER A 112 -5.84 -23.41 -6.14
CA SER A 112 -5.46 -22.01 -6.35
C SER A 112 -6.11 -21.40 -7.59
N GLN A 113 -6.29 -22.17 -8.67
CA GLN A 113 -6.99 -21.69 -9.86
C GLN A 113 -8.46 -21.38 -9.58
N GLN A 114 -9.14 -22.21 -8.78
CA GLN A 114 -10.53 -21.96 -8.38
C GLN A 114 -10.64 -20.73 -7.46
N VAL A 115 -9.67 -20.52 -6.57
CA VAL A 115 -9.58 -19.31 -5.74
C VAL A 115 -9.44 -18.07 -6.62
N LEU A 116 -8.52 -18.08 -7.60
CA LEU A 116 -8.31 -16.95 -8.51
C LEU A 116 -9.55 -16.65 -9.37
N ALA A 117 -10.22 -17.70 -9.88
CA ALA A 117 -11.46 -17.54 -10.64
C ALA A 117 -12.57 -16.93 -9.77
N SER A 118 -12.74 -17.41 -8.54
CA SER A 118 -13.70 -16.84 -7.58
C SER A 118 -13.37 -15.39 -7.26
N TRP A 119 -12.09 -15.06 -7.09
CA TRP A 119 -11.63 -13.70 -6.80
C TRP A 119 -11.97 -12.72 -7.92
N GLU A 120 -11.63 -13.07 -9.17
CA GLU A 120 -11.91 -12.21 -10.32
C GLU A 120 -13.41 -12.07 -10.58
N GLU A 121 -14.22 -13.11 -10.34
CA GLU A 121 -15.67 -13.02 -10.44
C GLU A 121 -16.27 -12.05 -9.40
N ILE A 122 -15.88 -12.17 -8.13
CA ILE A 122 -16.33 -11.24 -7.07
C ILE A 122 -15.90 -9.81 -7.39
N LYS A 123 -14.64 -9.61 -7.82
CA LYS A 123 -14.12 -8.31 -8.24
C LYS A 123 -14.90 -7.72 -9.41
N ARG A 124 -15.32 -8.54 -10.39
CA ARG A 124 -16.16 -8.12 -11.53
C ARG A 124 -17.54 -7.68 -11.06
N GLN A 125 -18.15 -8.42 -10.14
CA GLN A 125 -19.45 -8.07 -9.55
C GLN A 125 -19.38 -6.76 -8.74
N GLU A 126 -18.35 -6.58 -7.90
CA GLU A 126 -18.11 -5.35 -7.16
C GLU A 126 -17.97 -4.15 -8.11
N LYS A 127 -17.15 -4.30 -9.16
CA LYS A 127 -16.99 -3.27 -10.18
C LYS A 127 -18.33 -2.93 -10.82
N SER A 128 -19.17 -3.91 -11.16
CA SER A 128 -20.48 -3.65 -11.77
C SER A 128 -21.43 -2.80 -10.90
N ARG A 129 -21.29 -2.88 -9.57
CA ARG A 129 -22.10 -2.16 -8.58
C ARG A 129 -21.55 -0.78 -8.19
N GLY A 130 -20.27 -0.50 -8.49
CA GLY A 130 -19.61 0.77 -8.13
C GLY A 130 -19.87 1.90 -9.11
N ASP A 131 -19.46 3.12 -8.75
CA ASP A 131 -19.52 4.29 -9.64
C ASP A 131 -18.70 4.03 -10.91
N LYS A 132 -19.35 4.12 -12.07
CA LYS A 132 -18.71 3.95 -13.38
C LYS A 132 -17.68 5.04 -13.65
N ALA A 133 -17.98 6.28 -13.28
CA ALA A 133 -17.08 7.41 -13.52
C ALA A 133 -15.79 7.29 -12.70
N ALA A 134 -15.87 6.85 -11.44
CA ALA A 134 -14.69 6.57 -10.62
C ALA A 134 -13.80 5.47 -11.23
N ARG A 135 -14.41 4.39 -11.73
CA ARG A 135 -13.70 3.29 -12.39
C ARG A 135 -13.01 3.71 -13.68
N ASP A 136 -13.66 4.56 -14.47
CA ASP A 136 -13.09 5.03 -15.74
C ASP A 136 -11.92 5.98 -15.49
N ARG A 137 -11.98 6.84 -14.46
CA ARG A 137 -10.84 7.65 -14.00
C ARG A 137 -9.66 6.80 -13.52
N GLU A 138 -9.92 5.76 -12.70
CA GLU A 138 -8.86 4.85 -12.23
C GLU A 138 -8.14 4.15 -13.40
N LYS A 139 -8.88 3.69 -14.41
CA LYS A 139 -8.30 3.07 -15.61
C LYS A 139 -7.46 4.03 -16.44
N GLU A 140 -7.75 5.33 -16.38
CA GLU A 140 -6.98 6.36 -17.07
C GLU A 140 -5.69 6.70 -16.33
N GLU A 141 -5.74 6.81 -15.01
CA GLU A 141 -4.60 7.26 -14.18
C GLU A 141 -3.57 6.16 -13.91
N VAL A 142 -3.98 4.90 -13.74
CA VAL A 142 -3.05 3.80 -13.44
C VAL A 142 -1.94 3.64 -14.50
N PRO A 143 -2.24 3.66 -15.82
CA PRO A 143 -1.18 3.63 -16.83
C PRO A 143 -0.28 4.87 -16.84
N LYS A 144 -0.79 6.05 -16.44
CA LYS A 144 0.03 7.27 -16.34
C LYS A 144 1.01 7.15 -15.16
N ALA A 145 0.52 6.73 -13.99
CA ALA A 145 1.35 6.46 -12.83
C ALA A 145 2.43 5.39 -13.12
N ALA A 146 2.09 4.34 -13.88
CA ALA A 146 3.07 3.35 -14.30
C ALA A 146 4.20 3.96 -15.16
N ARG A 147 3.90 4.91 -16.05
CA ARG A 147 4.92 5.63 -16.83
C ARG A 147 5.77 6.53 -15.94
N GLU A 148 5.15 7.27 -15.03
CA GLU A 148 5.84 8.12 -14.04
C GLU A 148 6.85 7.30 -13.22
N ILE A 149 6.49 6.11 -12.77
CA ILE A 149 7.39 5.18 -12.07
C ILE A 149 8.56 4.76 -12.96
N VAL A 150 8.28 4.38 -14.22
CA VAL A 150 9.32 3.96 -15.17
C VAL A 150 10.31 5.10 -15.44
N GLU A 151 9.81 6.32 -15.65
CA GLU A 151 10.64 7.50 -15.90
C GLU A 151 11.50 7.85 -14.67
N TYR A 152 10.92 7.78 -13.48
CA TYR A 152 11.62 8.00 -12.22
C TYR A 152 12.77 7.00 -12.03
N LEU A 153 12.48 5.70 -12.20
CA LEU A 153 13.47 4.64 -12.05
C LEU A 153 14.55 4.70 -13.14
N ALA A 154 14.19 5.03 -14.38
CA ALA A 154 15.15 5.16 -15.47
C ALA A 154 16.22 6.23 -15.19
N GLY A 155 15.88 7.29 -14.45
CA GLY A 155 16.83 8.32 -14.00
C GLY A 155 17.76 7.88 -12.86
N LYS A 156 17.43 6.78 -12.16
CA LYS A 156 18.18 6.27 -11.00
C LYS A 156 19.02 5.02 -11.30
N ILE A 157 18.65 4.24 -12.30
CA ILE A 157 19.41 3.05 -12.69
C ILE A 157 20.73 3.53 -13.33
N PRO A 158 21.90 3.24 -12.71
CA PRO A 158 23.17 3.52 -13.36
C PRO A 158 23.23 2.74 -14.68
N GLU A 159 23.78 3.33 -15.74
CA GLU A 159 24.08 2.57 -16.96
C GLU A 159 24.91 1.35 -16.56
N ILE A 160 24.34 0.16 -16.77
CA ILE A 160 25.05 -1.10 -16.54
C ILE A 160 25.97 -1.26 -17.77
N PRO A 161 27.31 -1.21 -17.59
CA PRO A 161 28.24 -1.40 -18.70
C PRO A 161 28.20 -2.82 -19.28
#